data_AF-A0A2N2M6I7-F1
#
_entry.id   AF-A0A2N2M6I7-F1
#
_cell.length_a   1.000
_cell.length_b   1.000
_cell.length_c   1.000
_cell.angle_alpha   90.00
_cell.angle_beta   90.00
_cell.angle_gamma   90.00
#
_symmetry.space_group_name_H-M   'P 1'
#
loop_
_entity.id
_entity.type
_entity.pdbx_description
1 polymer ?
#
loop_
_entity_poly.entity_id
_entity_poly.type
_entity_poly.pdbx_seq_one_letter_code
_entity_poly.pdbx_strand_id
1 'polypeptide(L)'
;EWALISEVNDQDKDAYELVKLLKGMICHVNLIQLNPTKKYRGKTPSHERALAFQAILTDNGIPCTIRLRRGIDIHAGCGQLAQHQRKSDKTDMI
;
A
#
# COMPACT_ATOMS: atom_id res chain seq x y z
N GLU A 1 10.54 3.27 -9.76
CA GLU A 1 9.27 3.23 -9.00
C GLU A 1 8.10 3.27 -9.98
N TRP A 2 6.92 2.77 -9.61
CA TRP A 2 5.73 2.79 -10.45
C TRP A 2 4.53 3.29 -9.65
N ALA A 3 3.99 4.44 -10.04
CA ALA A 3 2.74 4.94 -9.49
C ALA A 3 1.58 4.19 -10.15
N LEU A 4 0.87 3.39 -9.35
CA LEU A 4 -0.27 2.62 -9.79
C LEU A 4 -1.52 3.50 -9.73
N ILE A 5 -2.20 3.63 -10.88
CA ILE A 5 -3.30 4.56 -11.10
C ILE A 5 -4.50 3.80 -11.64
N SER A 6 -5.62 3.87 -10.91
CA SER A 6 -6.81 3.08 -11.20
C SER A 6 -7.37 3.39 -12.58
N GLU A 7 -7.58 2.33 -13.38
CA GLU A 7 -8.11 2.38 -14.75
C GLU A 7 -7.21 3.14 -15.76
N VAL A 8 -5.96 3.42 -15.39
CA VAL A 8 -5.02 4.17 -16.25
C VAL A 8 -3.80 3.34 -16.60
N ASN A 9 -3.14 2.75 -15.60
CA ASN A 9 -1.92 1.97 -15.79
C ASN A 9 -1.80 0.82 -14.78
N ASP A 10 -2.94 0.38 -14.26
CA ASP A 10 -2.99 -0.65 -13.26
C ASP A 10 -3.46 -1.98 -13.83
N GLN A 11 -3.77 -2.17 -15.11
CA GLN A 11 -4.29 -3.44 -15.65
C GLN A 11 -3.20 -4.51 -15.80
N ASP A 12 -3.58 -5.79 -15.95
CA ASP A 12 -2.61 -6.89 -16.11
C ASP A 12 -1.74 -6.73 -17.36
N LYS A 13 -2.31 -6.19 -18.44
CA LYS A 13 -1.57 -5.86 -19.66
C LYS A 13 -0.41 -4.90 -19.38
N ASP A 14 -0.63 -3.91 -18.50
CA ASP A 14 0.37 -2.89 -18.17
C ASP A 14 1.52 -3.52 -17.35
N ALA A 15 1.20 -4.49 -16.49
CA ALA A 15 2.21 -5.28 -15.77
C ALA A 15 3.06 -6.11 -16.72
N TYR A 16 2.46 -6.81 -17.69
CA TYR A 16 3.20 -7.58 -18.69
C TYR A 16 4.05 -6.70 -19.61
N GLU A 17 3.58 -5.51 -19.97
CA GLU A 17 4.38 -4.53 -20.71
C GLU A 17 5.57 -4.06 -19.88
N LEU A 18 5.36 -3.78 -18.59
CA LEU A 18 6.44 -3.41 -17.68
C LEU A 18 7.48 -4.54 -17.54
N VAL A 19 7.07 -5.81 -17.44
CA VAL A 19 7.99 -6.96 -17.46
C VAL A 19 8.88 -6.94 -18.70
N LYS A 20 8.29 -6.72 -19.89
CA LYS A 20 9.03 -6.68 -21.15
C LYS A 20 10.06 -5.54 -21.16
N LEU A 21 9.68 -4.37 -20.65
CA LEU A 21 10.57 -3.20 -20.56
C LEU A 21 11.72 -3.42 -19.58
N LEU A 22 11.48 -4.14 -18.48
CA LEU A 22 12.46 -4.36 -17.42
C LEU A 22 13.35 -5.60 -17.64
N LYS A 23 13.07 -6.41 -18.67
CA LYS A 23 13.79 -7.66 -18.92
C LYS A 23 15.29 -7.42 -19.09
N GLY A 24 16.09 -8.10 -18.27
CA GLY A 24 17.55 -8.01 -18.29
C GLY A 24 18.14 -6.89 -17.42
N MET A 25 17.31 -6.06 -16.80
CA MET A 25 17.77 -5.05 -15.85
C MET A 25 17.79 -5.59 -14.42
N ILE A 26 18.89 -5.33 -13.71
CA ILE A 26 18.97 -5.57 -12.27
C ILE A 26 18.24 -4.42 -11.57
N CYS A 27 16.95 -4.60 -11.31
CA CYS A 27 16.12 -3.58 -10.70
C CYS A 27 15.10 -4.18 -9.72
N HIS A 28 14.53 -3.30 -8.91
CA HIS A 28 13.44 -3.62 -8.00
C HIS A 28 12.31 -2.61 -8.21
N VAL A 29 11.09 -3.09 -8.41
CA VAL A 29 9.91 -2.24 -8.62
C VAL A 29 9.25 -1.92 -7.27
N ASN A 30 9.05 -0.63 -7.00
CA ASN A 30 8.28 -0.16 -5.86
C ASN A 30 6.91 0.34 -6.37
N LEU A 31 5.84 -0.40 -6.10
CA LEU A 31 4.47 -0.02 -6.45
C LEU A 31 3.91 0.96 -5.44
N ILE A 32 3.41 2.09 -5.91
CA ILE A 32 2.81 3.14 -5.10
C ILE A 32 1.37 3.36 -5.56
N GLN A 33 0.39 2.97 -4.74
CA GLN A 33 -1.02 3.24 -5.04
C GLN A 33 -1.29 4.75 -4.95
N LEU A 34 -1.51 5.39 -6.09
CA LEU A 34 -1.70 6.83 -6.18
C LEU A 34 -3.03 7.24 -5.54
N ASN A 35 -2.99 8.21 -4.63
CA ASN A 35 -4.19 8.75 -4.00
C ASN A 35 -4.74 9.95 -4.77
N PRO A 36 -6.06 10.18 -4.72
CA PRO A 36 -6.64 11.46 -5.09
C PRO A 36 -5.97 12.60 -4.31
N THR A 37 -5.77 13.73 -4.99
CA THR A 37 -5.32 15.00 -4.41
C THR A 37 -6.19 16.14 -4.95
N LYS A 38 -5.99 17.37 -4.47
CA LYS A 38 -6.69 18.54 -5.04
C LYS A 38 -6.44 18.70 -6.54
N LYS A 39 -5.29 18.25 -7.05
CA LYS A 39 -4.89 18.34 -8.46
C LYS A 39 -5.17 17.06 -9.27
N TYR A 40 -5.49 15.94 -8.61
CA TYR A 40 -5.70 14.64 -9.25
C TYR A 40 -6.96 13.98 -8.68
N ARG A 41 -8.00 13.80 -9.50
CA ARG A 41 -9.32 13.30 -9.05
C ARG A 41 -9.58 11.82 -9.34
N GLY A 42 -8.61 11.09 -9.88
CA GLY A 42 -8.79 9.67 -10.14
C GLY A 42 -8.79 8.84 -8.86
N LYS A 43 -9.19 7.57 -8.98
CA LYS A 43 -9.35 6.65 -7.85
C LYS A 43 -8.02 6.03 -7.45
N THR A 44 -7.88 5.73 -6.16
CA THR A 44 -6.81 4.86 -5.68
C THR A 44 -7.08 3.43 -6.14
N PRO A 45 -6.11 2.72 -6.76
CA PRO A 45 -6.27 1.29 -7.04
C PRO A 45 -6.57 0.51 -5.77
N SER A 46 -7.36 -0.56 -5.86
CA SER A 46 -7.59 -1.44 -4.70
C SER A 46 -6.29 -2.16 -4.29
N HIS A 47 -6.23 -2.62 -3.05
CA HIS A 47 -5.06 -3.40 -2.59
C HIS A 47 -4.93 -4.72 -3.36
N GLU A 48 -6.04 -5.41 -3.62
CA GLU A 48 -6.09 -6.62 -4.45
C GLU A 48 -5.52 -6.38 -5.86
N ARG A 49 -5.83 -5.22 -6.44
CA ARG A 49 -5.30 -4.85 -7.76
C ARG A 49 -3.79 -4.65 -7.74
N ALA A 50 -3.27 -4.01 -6.69
CA ALA A 50 -1.83 -3.87 -6.49
C ALA A 50 -1.14 -5.22 -6.26
N LEU A 51 -1.77 -6.14 -5.51
CA LEU A 51 -1.27 -7.50 -5.28
C LEU A 51 -1.22 -8.31 -6.58
N ALA A 52 -2.26 -8.27 -7.41
CA ALA A 52 -2.28 -8.94 -8.70
C ALA A 52 -1.21 -8.38 -9.65
N PHE A 53 -1.04 -7.05 -9.69
CA PHE A 53 0.04 -6.43 -10.46
C PHE A 53 1.44 -6.86 -9.95
N GLN A 54 1.63 -6.88 -8.62
CA GLN A 54 2.87 -7.36 -8.01
C GLN A 54 3.14 -8.82 -8.37
N ALA A 55 2.14 -9.69 -8.29
CA ALA A 55 2.27 -11.11 -8.60
C ALA A 55 2.79 -11.33 -10.03
N ILE A 56 2.23 -10.61 -11.01
CA ILE A 56 2.69 -10.69 -12.41
C ILE A 56 4.17 -10.30 -12.53
N LEU A 57 4.60 -9.24 -11.85
CA LEU A 57 6.01 -8.83 -11.87
C LEU A 57 6.91 -9.89 -11.23
N THR A 58 6.54 -10.39 -10.05
CA THR A 58 7.35 -11.37 -9.31
C THR A 58 7.41 -12.72 -10.02
N ASP A 59 6.31 -13.18 -10.62
CA ASP A 59 6.24 -14.44 -11.37
C ASP A 59 7.11 -14.40 -12.64
N ASN A 60 7.41 -13.20 -13.14
CA ASN A 60 8.32 -12.98 -14.26
C ASN A 60 9.74 -12.59 -13.83
N GLY A 61 10.08 -12.81 -12.55
CA GLY A 61 11.43 -12.59 -12.03
C GLY A 61 11.81 -11.13 -11.81
N ILE A 62 10.83 -10.22 -11.74
CA ILE A 62 11.05 -8.82 -11.37
C ILE A 62 10.72 -8.64 -9.88
N PRO A 63 11.72 -8.43 -9.00
CA PRO A 63 11.48 -8.17 -7.58
C PRO A 63 10.59 -6.94 -7.40
N CYS A 64 9.54 -7.08 -6.59
CA CYS A 64 8.54 -6.03 -6.44
C CYS A 64 7.99 -5.95 -5.02
N THR A 65 7.83 -4.74 -4.48
CA THR A 65 7.12 -4.47 -3.22
C THR A 65 6.02 -3.45 -3.42
N ILE A 66 4.95 -3.58 -2.64
CA ILE A 66 3.90 -2.57 -2.53
C ILE A 66 4.23 -1.68 -1.34
N ARG A 67 4.30 -0.37 -1.59
CA ARG A 67 4.56 0.61 -0.54
C ARG A 67 3.34 0.77 0.36
N LEU A 68 3.40 0.20 1.56
CA LEU A 68 2.41 0.40 2.62
C LEU A 68 2.36 1.87 3.06
N ARG A 69 1.15 2.39 3.28
CA ARG A 69 0.97 3.70 3.90
C ARG A 69 1.19 3.57 5.41
N ARG A 70 2.17 4.29 5.94
CA ARG A 70 2.29 4.46 7.40
C ARG A 70 1.04 5.19 7.90
N GLY A 71 0.20 4.51 8.67
CA GLY A 71 -0.92 5.11 9.42
C GLY A 71 -2.33 4.87 8.91
N ILE A 72 -2.54 4.14 7.81
CA ILE A 72 -3.91 3.81 7.33
C ILE A 72 -4.23 2.31 7.52
N ASP A 73 -3.23 1.43 7.41
CA ASP A 73 -3.42 -0.03 7.53
C ASP A 73 -2.95 -0.61 8.87
N ILE A 74 -2.74 0.23 9.88
CA ILE A 74 -2.40 -0.19 11.24
C ILE A 74 -3.44 0.34 12.23
N HIS A 75 -4.37 -0.53 12.64
CA HIS A 75 -4.88 -0.54 14.02
C HIS A 75 -3.76 -0.95 15.01
N ALA A 76 -2.60 -0.28 14.91
CA ALA A 76 -1.42 -0.51 15.73
C ALA A 76 -0.64 0.81 15.81
N GLY A 77 -1.35 1.90 16.10
CA GLY A 77 -0.72 3.13 16.54
C GLY A 77 -0.20 2.96 17.97
N CYS A 78 1.11 3.17 18.18
CA CYS A 78 1.67 3.43 19.50
C CYS A 78 0.83 4.51 20.19
N GLY A 79 0.09 4.10 21.23
CA GLY A 79 -0.97 4.88 21.88
C GLY A 79 -2.08 4.00 22.46
N GLN A 80 -2.27 2.77 21.96
CA GLN A 80 -3.26 1.82 22.49
C GLN A 80 -2.80 1.01 23.73
N LEU A 81 -1.56 1.22 24.21
CA LEU A 81 -1.05 0.62 25.46
C LEU A 81 -1.30 1.49 26.71
N ALA A 82 -2.12 2.54 26.61
CA ALA A 82 -2.35 3.50 27.70
C ALA A 82 -3.75 3.44 28.33
N GLN A 83 -4.50 2.33 28.20
CA GLN A 83 -5.81 2.17 28.86
C GLN A 83 -6.00 0.87 29.67
N HIS A 84 -4.90 0.24 30.09
CA HIS A 84 -4.94 -0.79 31.15
C HIS A 84 -4.35 -0.28 32.47
N GLN A 85 -4.61 0.97 32.82
CA GLN A 85 -4.38 1.47 34.18
C GLN A 85 -5.70 1.33 34.97
N ARG A 86 -5.81 0.16 35.62
CA ARG A 86 -6.53 -0.15 36.86
C ARG A 86 -7.65 0.84 37.26
N LYS A 87 -8.89 0.34 37.22
CA LYS A 87 -9.90 0.70 38.23
C LYS A 87 -9.31 0.41 39.61
N SER A 88 -8.94 1.45 40.33
CA SER A 88 -8.80 1.42 41.79
C SER A 88 -9.06 2.84 42.31
N ASP A 89 -10.27 2.96 42.86
CA ASP A 89 -10.65 3.71 44.06
C ASP A 89 -10.38 5.21 44.11
N LYS A 90 -11.48 5.98 44.06
CA LYS A 90 -11.73 7.05 45.02
C LYS A 90 -13.24 7.19 45.24
N THR A 91 -13.69 6.55 46.31
CA THR A 91 -14.92 6.83 47.05
C THR A 91 -14.97 8.31 47.45
N ASP A 92 -16.08 8.94 47.10
CA ASP A 92 -16.86 9.98 47.80
C ASP A 92 -16.13 11.00 48.70
N MET A 93 -16.19 12.26 48.28
CA MET A 93 -16.27 13.42 49.17
C MET A 93 -17.64 14.08 48.93
N ILE A 94 -18.63 13.73 49.76
CA ILE A 94 -19.59 14.66 50.40
C ILE A 94 -19.95 14.05 51.76
#